data_AF-A0A2K3L9V7-F1
#
_entry.id   AF-A0A2K3L9V7-F1
#
_cell.length_a   1.000
_cell.length_b   1.000
_cell.length_c   1.000
_cell.angle_alpha   90.00
_cell.angle_beta   90.00
_cell.angle_gamma   90.00
#
_symmetry.space_group_name_H-M   'P 1'
#
loop_
_entity.id
_entity.type
_entity.pdbx_description
1 polymer ?
#
loop_
_entity_poly.entity_id
_entity_poly.type
_entity_poly.pdbx_seq_one_letter_code
_entity_poly.pdbx_strand_id
1 'polypeptide(L)' 'MVSPTVYARRCLCYMMNDMVQEALGDAMQAQSISPTWPTAFYLQAVALSSLGMDNDAQESLKDGTTLETRNHRN' A
#
# COMPACT_ATOMS: atom_id res chain seq x y z
N MET A 1 -18.20 4.22 -8.03
CA MET A 1 -17.01 3.43 -7.61
C MET A 1 -15.86 4.43 -7.45
N VAL A 2 -15.21 4.50 -6.29
CA VAL A 2 -14.08 5.42 -6.06
C VAL A 2 -12.81 4.78 -6.62
N SER A 3 -12.01 5.55 -7.36
CA SER A 3 -10.77 5.05 -7.96
C SER A 3 -9.73 4.69 -6.88
N PRO A 4 -8.99 3.58 -7.02
CA PRO A 4 -7.93 3.21 -6.07
C PRO A 4 -6.84 4.28 -5.98
N THR A 5 -6.64 5.08 -7.04
CA THR A 5 -5.68 6.19 -7.04
C THR A 5 -6.05 7.33 -6.08
N VAL A 6 -7.33 7.49 -5.72
CA VAL A 6 -7.76 8.49 -4.73
C VAL A 6 -7.25 8.10 -3.34
N TYR A 7 -7.43 6.83 -2.97
CA TYR A 7 -6.93 6.29 -1.71
C TYR A 7 -5.41 6.31 -1.64
N ALA A 8 -4.72 5.93 -2.72
CA ALA A 8 -3.25 6.00 -2.75
C ALA A 8 -2.71 7.42 -2.56
N ARG A 9 -3.34 8.43 -3.18
CA ARG A 9 -2.93 9.84 -3.03
C ARG A 9 -3.21 10.35 -1.61
N ARG A 10 -4.37 10.03 -1.06
CA ARG A 10 -4.74 10.44 0.30
C ARG A 10 -3.89 9.75 1.36
N CYS A 11 -3.54 8.47 1.16
CA CYS A 11 -2.54 7.76 1.95
C CYS A 11 -1.23 8.54 2.07
N LEU A 12 -0.68 9.03 0.95
CA LEU A 12 0.55 9.83 0.97
C LEU A 12 0.35 11.16 1.73
N CYS A 13 -0.79 11.82 1.57
CA CYS A 13 -1.10 13.03 2.34
C CYS A 13 -1.15 12.73 3.84
N TYR A 14 -1.76 11.62 4.25
CA TYR A 14 -1.82 11.20 5.66
C TYR A 14 -0.43 10.89 6.22
N MET A 15 0.44 10.20 5.47
CA MET A 15 1.84 9.97 5.86
C MET A 15 2.59 11.28 6.11
N MET A 16 2.41 12.29 5.26
CA MET A 16 3.08 13.59 5.40
C MET A 16 2.57 14.44 6.57
N ASN A 17 1.43 14.09 7.16
CA ASN A 17 0.82 14.79 8.29
C ASN A 17 0.83 13.92 9.56
N ASP A 18 1.75 12.94 9.64
CA ASP A 18 1.91 12.03 10.79
C ASP A 18 0.67 11.18 11.14
N MET A 19 -0.28 11.05 10.21
CA MET A 19 -1.50 10.25 10.35
C MET A 19 -1.30 8.84 9.75
N VAL A 20 -0.33 8.10 10.30
CA VAL A 20 0.14 6.84 9.70
C VAL A 20 -0.93 5.73 9.74
N GLN A 21 -1.79 5.71 10.75
CA GLN A 21 -2.86 4.71 10.85
C GLN A 21 -3.92 4.89 9.77
N GLU A 22 -4.31 6.14 9.51
CA GLU A 22 -5.23 6.50 8.43
C GLU A 22 -4.61 6.23 7.06
N ALA A 23 -3.30 6.48 6.92
CA ALA A 23 -2.56 6.13 5.71
C ALA A 23 -2.61 4.62 5.44
N LEU A 24 -2.37 3.78 6.45
CA LEU A 24 -2.49 2.33 6.33
C LEU A 24 -3.91 1.92 5.89
N GLY A 25 -4.94 2.51 6.50
CA GLY A 25 -6.34 2.27 6.12
C GLY A 25 -6.61 2.57 4.65
N ASP A 26 -6.09 3.69 4.13
CA ASP A 26 -6.21 4.05 2.72
C ASP A 26 -5.44 3.10 1.80
N ALA A 27 -4.24 2.68 2.19
CA ALA A 27 -3.47 1.70 1.42
C ALA A 27 -4.19 0.33 1.33
N MET A 28 -4.87 -0.09 2.40
CA MET A 28 -5.72 -1.29 2.42
C MET A 28 -6.96 -1.15 1.54
N GLN A 29 -7.61 0.03 1.54
CA GLN A 29 -8.72 0.29 0.61
C GLN A 29 -8.27 0.27 -0.86
N ALA A 30 -7.12 0.87 -1.16
CA ALA A 30 -6.55 0.84 -2.51
C ALA A 30 -6.28 -0.60 -2.99
N GLN A 31 -5.74 -1.46 -2.12
CA GLN A 31 -5.52 -2.88 -2.40
C GLN A 31 -6.84 -3.64 -2.61
N SER A 32 -7.84 -3.40 -1.75
CA SER A 32 -9.14 -4.07 -1.87
C SER A 32 -9.84 -3.73 -3.20
N ILE A 33 -9.73 -2.48 -3.66
CA ILE A 33 -10.31 -2.03 -4.92
C ILE A 33 -9.51 -2.55 -6.13
N SER A 34 -8.19 -2.63 -6.02
CA SER A 34 -7.32 -3.10 -7.10
C SER A 34 -6.27 -4.09 -6.60
N PRO A 35 -6.64 -5.38 -6.43
CA PRO A 35 -5.74 -6.40 -5.87
C PRO A 35 -4.50 -6.68 -6.72
N THR A 36 -4.56 -6.35 -8.02
CA THR A 36 -3.46 -6.54 -8.97
C THR A 36 -2.60 -5.29 -9.16
N TRP A 37 -2.68 -4.32 -8.23
CA TRP A 37 -1.88 -3.10 -8.28
C TRP A 37 -0.75 -3.10 -7.22
N PRO A 38 0.52 -3.34 -7.61
CA PRO A 38 1.65 -3.43 -6.69
C PRO A 38 1.84 -2.21 -5.78
N THR A 39 1.51 -1.02 -6.29
CA THR A 39 1.66 0.24 -5.54
C THR A 39 0.87 0.24 -4.23
N ALA A 40 -0.29 -0.42 -4.16
CA ALA A 40 -1.06 -0.50 -2.92
C ALA A 40 -0.30 -1.26 -1.82
N PHE A 41 0.39 -2.35 -2.17
CA PHE A 41 1.23 -3.12 -1.26
C PHE A 41 2.45 -2.32 -0.79
N TYR A 42 3.08 -1.55 -1.69
CA TYR A 42 4.20 -0.69 -1.32
C TYR A 42 3.78 0.42 -0.34
N LEU A 43 2.58 1.00 -0.51
CA LEU A 43 2.04 1.98 0.43
C LEU A 43 1.74 1.36 1.80
N GLN A 44 1.21 0.13 1.84
CA GLN A 44 1.03 -0.61 3.10
C GLN A 44 2.37 -0.83 3.80
N ALA A 45 3.39 -1.26 3.07
CA ALA A 45 4.71 -1.50 3.64
C ALA A 45 5.33 -0.25 4.28
N VAL A 46 5.23 0.90 3.60
CA VAL A 46 5.72 2.17 4.15
C VAL A 46 4.97 2.54 5.42
N ALA A 47 3.63 2.45 5.41
CA ALA A 47 2.83 2.77 6.59
C ALA A 47 3.10 1.81 7.77
N LEU A 48 3.20 0.51 7.51
CA LEU A 48 3.52 -0.50 8.52
C LEU A 48 4.90 -0.30 9.13
N SER A 49 5.91 0.01 8.31
CA SER A 49 7.26 0.31 8.81
C SER A 49 7.26 1.58 9.67
N SER A 50 6.52 2.62 9.28
CA SER A 50 6.35 3.83 10.11
C SER A 50 5.62 3.57 11.44
N LEU A 51 4.84 2.48 11.55
CA LEU A 51 4.21 2.03 12.80
C LEU A 51 5.10 1.08 13.62
N GLY A 52 6.31 0.75 13.15
CA GLY A 52 7.20 -0.23 13.79
C GLY A 52 6.78 -1.69 13.57
N MET A 53 5.89 -1.94 12.60
CA MET A 53 5.40 -3.26 12.24
C MET A 53 6.26 -3.85 11.11
N ASP A 54 7.57 -3.99 11.35
CA ASP A 54 8.54 -4.28 10.30
C ASP A 54 8.31 -5.65 9.62
N ASN A 55 7.85 -6.66 10.35
CA ASN A 55 7.55 -7.97 9.77
C ASN A 55 6.43 -7.88 8.72
N ASP A 56 5.33 -7.20 9.06
CA ASP A 56 4.18 -7.03 8.17
C ASP A 56 4.53 -6.12 6.98
N ALA A 57 5.43 -5.15 7.19
CA ALA A 57 5.97 -4.32 6.13
C ALA A 57 6.78 -5.15 5.12
N GLN A 58 7.65 -6.06 5.60
CA GLN A 58 8.42 -6.96 4.73
C GLN A 58 7.52 -7.93 3.95
N GLU A 59 6.48 -8.46 4.59
CA GLU A 59 5.49 -9.30 3.92
C GLU A 59 4.76 -8.53 2.80
N SER A 60 4.31 -7.31 3.09
CA SER A 60 3.66 -6.44 2.10
C SER A 60 4.58 -6.13 0.92
N LEU A 61 5.87 -5.86 1.15
CA LEU A 61 6.86 -5.66 0.07
C LEU A 61 7.03 -6.90 -0.80
N LYS A 62 7.08 -8.07 -0.18
CA LYS A 62 7.23 -9.34 -0.89
C LYS A 62 6.03 -9.61 -1.79
N ASP A 63 4.82 -9.35 -1.31
CA ASP A 63 3.60 -9.50 -2.11
C ASP A 63 3.57 -8.53 -3.29
N GLY A 64 3.87 -7.24 -3.05
CA GLY A 64 3.97 -6.24 -4.11
C GLY A 64 4.99 -6.62 -5.19
N THR A 65 6.19 -7.05 -4.79
CA THR A 65 7.26 -7.46 -5.70
C THR A 65 6.89 -8.72 -6.50
N THR A 66 6.25 -9.69 -5.84
CA THR A 66 5.78 -10.92 -6.48
C THR A 66 4.74 -10.60 -7.55
N LEU A 67 3.81 -9.70 -7.25
CA LEU A 67 2.78 -9.26 -8.17
C LEU A 67 3.37 -8.48 -9.36
N GLU A 68 4.28 -7.56 -9.11
CA GLU A 68 4.98 -6.81 -10.16
C GLU A 68 5.77 -7.74 -11.09
N THR A 69 6.46 -8.74 -10.53
CA THR A 69 7.19 -9.76 -11.30
C THR A 69 6.24 -10.56 -12.19
N ARG A 70 5.03 -10.90 -11.70
CA ARG A 70 4.01 -11.58 -12.50
C ARG A 70 3.49 -10.70 -13.63
N ASN A 71 3.27 -9.41 -13.37
CA ASN A 71 2.78 -8.46 -14.38
C ASN A 71 3.78 -8.24 -15.52
N HIS A 72 5.09 -8.28 -15.26
CA HIS A 72 6.13 -8.12 -16.28
C HIS A 72 6.40 -9.37 -17.13
N ARG A 73 5.89 -10.54 -16.72
CA ARG A 73 6.07 -11.81 -17.45
C ARG A 73 4.96 -12.10 -18.47
N ASN A 74 3.93 -11.25 -18.52
CA ASN A 74 2.80 -11.32 -19.46
C ASN A 74 2.97 -10.29 -20.57
#